data_AF-A0A5K1BFE4-F1
#
_entry.id   AF-A0A5K1BFE4-F1
#
_cell.length_a   1.000
_cell.length_b   1.000
_cell.length_c   1.000
_cell.angle_alpha   90.00
_cell.angle_beta   90.00
_cell.angle_gamma   90.00
#
_symmetry.space_group_name_H-M   'P 1'
#
loop_
_entity.id
_entity.type
_entity.pdbx_description
1 polymer ?
#
loop_
_entity_poly.entity_id
_entity_poly.type
_entity_poly.pdbx_seq_one_letter_code
_entity_poly.pdbx_strand_id
1 'polypeptide(L)' 'MVWDEVGQDQIEREKVLLELQQECLEIYRKKVENANISRARLLQQLADYEAEYANLLVVLGEETLATG' A
#
# COMPACT_ATOMS: atom_id res chain seq x y z
N MET A 1 -33.56 -9.94 -16.66
CA MET A 1 -32.13 -10.20 -16.36
C MET A 1 -31.86 -11.68 -16.62
N VAL A 2 -30.63 -12.11 -16.93
CA VAL A 2 -30.33 -13.54 -17.21
C VAL A 2 -30.87 -14.47 -16.11
N TRP A 3 -30.84 -14.02 -14.86
CA TRP A 3 -31.37 -14.77 -13.70
C TRP A 3 -32.89 -14.96 -13.73
N ASP A 4 -33.64 -14.01 -14.30
CA ASP A 4 -35.08 -14.15 -14.50
C ASP A 4 -35.39 -15.12 -15.64
N GLU A 5 -34.53 -15.17 -16.66
CA GLU A 5 -34.67 -16.07 -17.81
C GLU A 5 -34.42 -17.54 -17.44
N VAL A 6 -33.51 -17.80 -16.49
CA VAL A 6 -33.23 -19.15 -16.00
C VAL A 6 -34.08 -19.56 -14.79
N GLY A 7 -34.95 -18.68 -14.30
CA GLY A 7 -35.80 -18.94 -13.13
C GLY A 7 -35.03 -19.12 -11.82
N GLN A 8 -33.88 -18.45 -11.67
CA GLN A 8 -33.03 -18.58 -10.48
C GLN A 8 -33.78 -18.16 -9.22
N ASP A 9 -33.64 -18.92 -8.13
CA ASP A 9 -34.23 -18.60 -6.83
C ASP A 9 -33.57 -17.35 -6.19
N GLN A 10 -34.37 -16.51 -5.54
CA GLN A 10 -33.90 -15.25 -4.96
C GLN A 10 -32.81 -15.43 -3.90
N ILE A 11 -32.83 -16.51 -3.12
CA ILE A 11 -31.80 -16.79 -2.11
C ILE A 11 -30.48 -17.14 -2.80
N GLU A 12 -30.52 -17.91 -3.88
CA GLU A 12 -29.33 -18.25 -4.65
C GLU A 12 -28.73 -17.01 -5.33
N ARG A 13 -29.58 -16.12 -5.83
CA ARG A 13 -29.17 -14.81 -6.36
C ARG A 13 -28.44 -13.97 -5.30
N GLU A 14 -29.01 -13.86 -4.10
CA GLU A 14 -28.42 -13.12 -2.99
C GLU A 14 -27.09 -13.73 -2.53
N LYS A 15 -27.00 -15.06 -2.51
CA LYS A 15 -25.76 -15.78 -2.18
C LYS A 15 -24.64 -15.44 -3.17
N VAL A 16 -24.90 -15.51 -4.47
CA VAL A 16 -23.90 -15.19 -5.50
C VAL A 16 -23.46 -13.72 -5.41
N LEU A 17 -24.41 -12.80 -5.17
CA LEU A 17 -24.06 -11.38 -4.97
C LEU A 17 -23.20 -11.17 -3.73
N LEU A 18 -23.48 -11.86 -2.63
CA LEU A 18 -22.68 -11.78 -1.40
C LEU A 18 -21.26 -12.32 -1.63
N GLU A 19 -21.12 -13.46 -2.31
CA GLU A 19 -19.82 -14.04 -2.67
C GLU A 19 -18.99 -13.07 -3.53
N LEU A 20 -19.60 -12.47 -4.56
CA LEU A 20 -18.95 -11.46 -5.39
C LEU A 20 -18.52 -10.21 -4.59
N GLN A 21 -19.37 -9.74 -3.68
CA GLN A 21 -19.04 -8.61 -2.81
C GLN A 21 -17.86 -8.93 -1.88
N GLN A 22 -17.79 -10.16 -1.36
CA GLN A 22 -16.67 -10.63 -0.54
C GLN A 22 -15.37 -10.69 -1.36
N GLU A 23 -15.40 -11.27 -2.56
CA GLU A 23 -14.23 -11.32 -3.46
C GLU A 23 -13.74 -9.91 -3.83
N CYS A 24 -14.64 -8.99 -4.17
CA CYS A 24 -14.29 -7.61 -4.45
C CYS A 24 -13.61 -6.94 -3.24
N LEU A 25 -14.14 -7.17 -2.03
CA LEU A 25 -13.60 -6.60 -0.81
C LEU A 25 -12.21 -7.15 -0.49
N GLU A 26 -11.98 -8.45 -0.69
CA GLU A 26 -10.68 -9.07 -0.49
C GLU A 26 -9.62 -8.52 -1.44
N ILE A 27 -9.97 -8.39 -2.72
CA ILE A 27 -9.09 -7.79 -3.73
C ILE A 27 -8.76 -6.34 -3.33
N TYR A 28 -9.76 -5.56 -2.94
CA TYR A 28 -9.56 -4.17 -2.52
C TYR A 28 -8.64 -4.09 -1.29
N ARG A 29 -8.91 -4.88 -0.25
CA ARG A 29 -8.08 -4.95 0.96
C ARG A 29 -6.62 -5.26 0.63
N LYS A 30 -6.37 -6.26 -0.21
CA LYS A 30 -5.01 -6.62 -0.63
C LYS A 30 -4.31 -5.49 -1.38
N LYS A 31 -5.02 -4.78 -2.26
CA LYS A 31 -4.48 -3.61 -2.99
C LYS A 31 -4.12 -2.47 -2.04
N VAL A 32 -4.99 -2.15 -1.09
CA VAL A 32 -4.75 -1.10 -0.09
C VAL A 32 -3.56 -1.45 0.79
N GLU A 33 -3.49 -2.70 1.26
CA GLU A 33 -2.38 -3.16 2.10
C GLU A 33 -1.04 -3.05 1.37
N ASN A 34 -0.97 -3.50 0.12
CA ASN A 34 0.25 -3.36 -0.69
C ASN A 34 0.66 -1.89 -0.90
N ALA A 35 -0.32 -1.00 -1.10
CA ALA A 35 -0.06 0.44 -1.22
C ALA A 35 0.48 1.03 0.10
N ASN A 36 -0.07 0.62 1.24
CA ASN A 36 0.39 1.04 2.57
C ASN A 36 1.82 0.56 2.85
N ILE A 37 2.13 -0.71 2.54
CA ILE A 37 3.48 -1.27 2.67
C ILE A 37 4.47 -0.49 1.79
N SER A 38 4.11 -0.23 0.54
CA SER A 38 4.95 0.55 -0.39
C SER A 38 5.21 1.96 0.14
N ARG A 39 4.17 2.64 0.63
CA ARG A 39 4.27 3.97 1.24
C ARG A 39 5.18 3.96 2.47
N ALA A 40 5.00 3.00 3.37
CA ALA A 40 5.83 2.87 4.57
C ALA A 40 7.31 2.65 4.21
N ARG A 41 7.59 1.80 3.21
CA ARG A 41 8.96 1.58 2.72
C ARG A 41 9.57 2.86 2.15
N LEU A 42 8.83 3.62 1.36
CA LEU A 42 9.33 4.89 0.78
C LEU A 42 9.62 5.92 1.87
N LEU A 43 8.76 6.04 2.89
CA LEU A 43 9.00 6.93 4.02
C LEU A 43 10.24 6.53 4.81
N GLN A 44 10.46 5.24 5.02
CA GLN A 44 11.68 4.75 5.68
C GLN A 44 12.92 5.11 4.86
N GLN A 45 12.91 4.84 3.55
CA GLN A 45 14.03 5.18 2.67
C GLN A 45 14.33 6.68 2.68
N LEU A 46 13.30 7.53 2.68
CA LEU A 46 13.47 8.97 2.77
C LEU A 46 14.16 9.37 4.07
N ALA A 47 13.69 8.85 5.21
CA ALA A 47 14.28 9.11 6.52
C ALA A 47 15.74 8.65 6.59
N ASP A 48 16.05 7.48 6.01
CA ASP A 48 17.41 6.95 5.94
C ASP A 48 18.33 7.88 5.12
N TYR A 49 17.86 8.36 3.96
CA TYR A 49 18.62 9.32 3.13
C TYR A 49 18.80 10.68 3.81
N GLU A 50 17.78 11.18 4.51
CA GLU A 50 17.88 12.43 5.28
C GLU A 50 18.93 12.31 6.40
N ALA A 51 18.97 11.17 7.09
CA ALA A 51 19.96 10.88 8.12
C ALA A 51 21.38 10.76 7.55
N GLU A 52 21.54 10.05 6.43
CA GLU A 52 22.83 9.92 5.73
C GLU A 52 23.34 11.28 5.24
N TYR A 53 22.46 12.09 4.64
CA TYR A 53 22.79 13.44 4.19
C TYR A 53 23.22 14.36 5.35
N ALA A 54 22.48 14.34 6.47
CA ALA A 54 22.85 15.10 7.65
C ALA A 54 24.21 14.68 8.21
N ASN A 55 24.49 13.37 8.23
CA ASN A 55 25.78 12.84 8.66
C ASN A 55 26.94 13.31 7.75
N LEU A 56 26.73 13.27 6.41
CA LEU A 56 27.73 13.77 5.46
C LEU A 56 28.03 15.25 5.67
N LEU A 57 27.03 16.08 5.94
CA LEU A 57 27.24 17.51 6.23
C LEU A 57 28.09 17.74 7.48
N VAL A 58 27.88 16.94 8.53
CA VAL A 58 28.69 17.00 9.76
C VAL A 58 30.14 16.64 9.45
N VAL A 59 30.39 15.50 8.80
CA VAL A 59 31.74 15.04 8.47
C VAL A 59 32.49 16.04 7.59
N LEU A 60 31.83 16.57 6.56
CA LEU A 60 32.44 17.56 5.66
C LEU A 60 32.75 18.88 6.38
N GLY A 61 31.88 19.32 7.30
CA GLY A 61 32.11 20.50 8.14
C GLY A 61 33.25 20.31 9.14
N GLU A 62 33.41 19.09 9.68
CA GLU A 62 34.52 18.75 10.58
C GLU A 62 35.88 18.69 9.83
N GLU A 63 35.93 18.14 8.62
CA GLU A 63 37.16 18.13 7.79
C GLU A 63 37.62 19.54 7.38
N THR A 64 36.67 20.44 7.07
CA THR A 64 37.01 21.82 6.71
C THR A 64 37.55 22.63 7.88
N LEU A 65 37.13 22.33 9.12
CA LEU A 65 37.64 22.97 10.33
C LEU A 65 38.97 22.36 10.81
N ALA A 66 39.23 21.09 10.52
CA ALA A 66 40.47 20.41 10.91
C ALA A 66 41.67 20.74 9.99
N THR A 67 41.43 21.34 8.82
CA THR A 67 42.46 21.63 7.81
C THR A 67 42.74 23.12 7.56
N GLY A 68 42.06 24.03 8.25
CA GLY A 68 42.29 25.49 8.21
C GLY A 68 42.84 26.05 9.51
#